data_AF-A0A2D0MWI7-F1
#
_entry.id   AF-A0A2D0MWI7-F1
#
_cell.length_a   1.000
_cell.length_b   1.000
_cell.length_c   1.000
_cell.angle_alpha   90.00
_cell.angle_beta   90.00
_cell.angle_gamma   90.00
#
_symmetry.space_group_name_H-M   'P 1'
#
loop_
_entity.id
_entity.type
_entity.pdbx_description
1 polymer ?
#
loop_
_entity_poly.entity_id
_entity_poly.type
_entity_poly.pdbx_seq_one_letter_code
_entity_poly.pdbx_strand_id
1 'polypeptide(L)'
;MKENKETYQFDGDWEFNLRLPEFSKIHSDYWFRNRRRNELLQILENGYVPFQIFDERTYEPEPTEPQKNSIHYLIENENSLVESIFRIFKDQINKQYVEWCGEDDWIPELNTYEDLGKLARINSIQVLSKNKSHISYMRIDFEYKGDEEHGIAIILHKDQLIGFSGIGDMGYECIYKDLGLDEKKVFEEMLENRHIGENIVHKPLQKYGKFKPWQLNSTSDYFGKLLRERKNEKIIEEIESNQWDINLRFPGLNKNLVDKAAYSNNVEILDYLIVKGGDFSNSILQCINYGFYHPESIKFLVQKGASIDSCGYWGKTPLCYALENFIRATVRKEDYRDRDEKRYEQALKEYETNKEKIIFYLELGANPNNLDEEKKTYKDIANRSWAEHIIKKYKIHEQIEELIFPERTKKNKWKFWKRNEN
;
A
#
# COMPACT_ATOMS: atom_id res chain seq x y z
N MET A 1 -39.27 12.42 18.54
CA MET A 1 -39.20 12.28 17.07
C MET A 1 -38.29 11.11 16.78
N LYS A 2 -38.78 10.05 16.13
CA LYS A 2 -37.89 9.02 15.60
C LYS A 2 -37.16 9.66 14.43
N GLU A 3 -35.91 10.04 14.61
CA GLU A 3 -35.03 10.35 13.49
C GLU A 3 -35.09 9.15 12.54
N ASN A 4 -35.32 9.40 11.25
CA ASN A 4 -35.16 8.41 10.21
C ASN A 4 -33.69 7.96 10.26
N LYS A 5 -33.38 6.91 11.02
CA LYS A 5 -32.10 6.21 10.89
C LYS A 5 -32.08 5.67 9.47
N GLU A 6 -31.18 6.20 8.64
CA GLU A 6 -30.92 5.69 7.30
C GLU A 6 -30.70 4.18 7.40
N THR A 7 -31.62 3.39 6.86
CA THR A 7 -31.49 1.93 6.85
C THR A 7 -30.50 1.57 5.77
N TYR A 8 -29.41 0.91 6.16
CA TYR A 8 -28.44 0.34 5.23
C TYR A 8 -29.14 -0.58 4.21
N GLN A 9 -28.83 -0.38 2.92
CA GLN A 9 -29.26 -1.25 1.83
C GLN A 9 -28.04 -1.62 1.00
N PHE A 10 -27.80 -2.93 0.84
CA PHE A 10 -26.70 -3.45 0.04
C PHE A 10 -26.98 -3.27 -1.46
N ASP A 11 -25.98 -2.78 -2.19
CA ASP A 11 -26.06 -2.43 -3.61
C ASP A 11 -24.98 -3.14 -4.46
N GLY A 12 -24.32 -4.15 -3.88
CA GLY A 12 -23.22 -4.88 -4.48
C GLY A 12 -21.82 -4.40 -4.07
N ASP A 13 -21.68 -3.27 -3.37
CA ASP A 13 -20.40 -2.81 -2.84
C ASP A 13 -20.05 -3.48 -1.51
N TRP A 14 -18.95 -4.21 -1.50
CA TRP A 14 -18.41 -4.89 -0.31
C TRP A 14 -17.52 -4.00 0.54
N GLU A 15 -17.13 -2.84 0.01
CA GLU A 15 -16.34 -1.80 0.67
C GLU A 15 -17.01 -0.45 0.42
N PHE A 16 -17.33 0.28 1.48
CA PHE A 16 -18.04 1.57 1.40
C PHE A 16 -17.80 2.38 2.69
N ASN A 17 -18.24 3.64 2.71
CA ASN A 17 -18.18 4.47 3.91
C ASN A 17 -19.54 4.41 4.62
N LEU A 18 -19.59 3.85 5.84
CA LEU A 18 -20.82 3.74 6.63
C LEU A 18 -20.95 4.95 7.55
N ARG A 19 -22.14 5.56 7.59
CA ARG A 19 -22.41 6.69 8.49
C ARG A 19 -22.49 6.22 9.94
N LEU A 20 -21.49 6.60 10.73
CA LEU A 20 -21.35 6.25 12.15
C LEU A 20 -20.78 7.47 12.89
N PRO A 21 -21.62 8.44 13.27
CA PRO A 21 -21.19 9.72 13.82
C PRO A 21 -20.45 9.65 15.16
N GLU A 22 -20.64 8.59 15.93
CA GLU A 22 -20.00 8.42 17.24
C GLU A 22 -18.68 7.68 17.10
N PHE A 23 -18.63 6.64 16.27
CA PHE A 23 -17.34 6.02 15.92
C PHE A 23 -16.41 6.98 15.21
N SER A 24 -16.96 7.81 14.31
CA SER A 24 -16.13 8.72 13.53
C SER A 24 -15.42 9.74 14.39
N LYS A 25 -15.91 10.06 15.60
CA LYS A 25 -15.27 10.95 16.59
C LYS A 25 -14.04 10.34 17.25
N ILE A 26 -13.78 9.05 17.10
CA ILE A 26 -12.55 8.40 17.57
C ILE A 26 -11.41 8.75 16.60
N HIS A 27 -11.02 10.03 16.58
CA HIS A 27 -9.91 10.56 15.81
C HIS A 27 -9.39 11.87 16.44
N SER A 28 -8.09 12.18 16.25
CA SER A 28 -7.52 13.50 16.57
C SER A 28 -6.36 13.84 15.64
N ASP A 29 -6.06 15.14 15.55
CA ASP A 29 -4.96 15.69 14.74
C ASP A 29 -3.56 15.44 15.35
N TYR A 30 -3.51 14.96 16.59
CA TYR A 30 -2.40 15.26 17.48
C TYR A 30 -1.12 14.44 17.24
N TRP A 31 -1.21 13.30 16.55
CA TRP A 31 -0.06 12.37 16.35
C TRP A 31 0.15 11.95 14.89
N PHE A 32 -0.65 12.56 14.03
CA PHE A 32 -1.02 12.17 12.69
C PHE A 32 -0.09 12.45 11.46
N ARG A 33 1.25 12.56 11.52
CA ARG A 33 2.02 13.15 10.37
C ARG A 33 2.22 12.25 9.13
N ASN A 34 1.26 12.19 8.20
CA ASN A 34 1.50 11.71 6.83
C ASN A 34 0.44 12.24 5.83
N ARG A 35 0.86 12.66 4.62
CA ARG A 35 0.02 13.39 3.63
C ARG A 35 -1.25 12.65 3.17
N ARG A 36 -1.26 11.30 3.19
CA ARG A 36 -2.45 10.45 2.92
C ARG A 36 -3.51 10.47 4.04
N ARG A 37 -3.18 10.99 5.22
CA ARG A 37 -4.11 11.06 6.37
C ARG A 37 -5.23 12.08 6.17
N ASN A 38 -5.16 12.93 5.15
CA ASN A 38 -6.21 13.90 4.86
C ASN A 38 -7.51 13.26 4.34
N GLU A 39 -7.45 12.18 3.56
CA GLU A 39 -8.66 11.54 3.00
C GLU A 39 -9.47 10.82 4.09
N LEU A 40 -8.80 9.98 4.91
CA LEU A 40 -9.46 9.32 6.04
C LEU A 40 -9.99 10.35 7.03
N LEU A 41 -9.22 11.39 7.38
CA LEU A 41 -9.71 12.46 8.26
C LEU A 41 -10.95 13.13 7.68
N GLN A 42 -10.98 13.45 6.38
CA GLN A 42 -12.18 14.00 5.73
C GLN A 42 -13.38 13.05 5.81
N ILE A 43 -13.17 11.73 5.67
CA ILE A 43 -14.25 10.75 5.81
C ILE A 43 -14.81 10.79 7.25
N LEU A 44 -13.92 10.76 8.25
CA LEU A 44 -14.28 10.77 9.68
C LEU A 44 -14.95 12.08 10.12
N GLU A 45 -14.41 13.23 9.69
CA GLU A 45 -14.98 14.57 9.95
C GLU A 45 -16.40 14.73 9.40
N ASN A 46 -16.73 14.01 8.33
CA ASN A 46 -18.06 14.00 7.73
C ASN A 46 -19.02 13.00 8.39
N GLY A 47 -18.62 12.33 9.48
CA GLY A 47 -19.48 11.39 10.20
C GLY A 47 -19.51 9.97 9.62
N TYR A 48 -18.54 9.61 8.78
CA TYR A 48 -18.47 8.30 8.12
C TYR A 48 -17.23 7.54 8.57
N VAL A 49 -17.30 6.21 8.51
CA VAL A 49 -16.19 5.30 8.82
C VAL A 49 -16.03 4.33 7.66
N PRO A 50 -14.80 4.08 7.17
CA PRO A 50 -14.55 3.04 6.19
C PRO A 50 -15.03 1.68 6.68
N PHE A 51 -15.80 1.01 5.84
CA PHE A 51 -16.53 -0.19 6.20
C PHE A 51 -16.35 -1.27 5.15
N GLN A 52 -16.16 -2.52 5.60
CA GLN A 52 -16.05 -3.67 4.72
C GLN A 52 -16.97 -4.79 5.19
N ILE A 53 -17.64 -5.45 4.25
CA ILE A 53 -18.26 -6.75 4.48
C ILE A 53 -17.23 -7.78 4.01
N PHE A 54 -16.78 -8.63 4.92
CA PHE A 54 -15.84 -9.69 4.57
C PHE A 54 -16.56 -10.69 3.66
N ASP A 55 -16.11 -10.82 2.41
CA ASP A 55 -16.80 -11.62 1.43
C ASP A 55 -16.47 -13.12 1.57
N GLU A 56 -17.49 -13.94 1.34
CA GLU A 56 -17.30 -15.38 1.21
C GLU A 56 -17.05 -15.75 -0.25
N ARG A 57 -16.22 -16.78 -0.45
CA ARG A 57 -15.81 -17.29 -1.76
C ARG A 57 -16.91 -18.11 -2.43
N THR A 58 -18.03 -17.46 -2.67
CA THR A 58 -19.26 -17.97 -3.29
C THR A 58 -19.77 -16.97 -4.32
N TYR A 59 -20.58 -17.45 -5.27
CA TYR A 59 -21.25 -16.61 -6.27
C TYR A 59 -22.58 -16.02 -5.78
N GLU A 60 -22.94 -16.22 -4.51
CA GLU A 60 -24.09 -15.56 -3.92
C GLU A 60 -23.84 -14.04 -3.90
N PRO A 61 -24.66 -13.22 -4.58
CA PRO A 61 -24.45 -11.78 -4.64
C PRO A 61 -24.69 -11.07 -3.32
N GLU A 62 -25.44 -11.66 -2.39
CA GLU A 62 -25.76 -11.03 -1.11
C GLU A 62 -24.71 -11.30 -0.01
N PRO A 63 -24.53 -10.35 0.94
CA PRO A 63 -24.04 -10.66 2.26
C PRO A 63 -24.96 -11.68 2.94
N THR A 64 -24.40 -12.49 3.82
CA THR A 64 -25.20 -13.42 4.61
C THR A 64 -26.13 -12.66 5.55
N GLU A 65 -27.26 -13.27 5.93
CA GLU A 65 -28.20 -12.65 6.88
C GLU A 65 -27.54 -12.26 8.22
N PRO A 66 -26.63 -13.06 8.81
CA PRO A 66 -25.88 -12.63 10.00
C PRO A 66 -25.02 -11.37 9.80
N GLN A 67 -24.43 -11.18 8.62
CA GLN A 67 -23.66 -9.98 8.32
C GLN A 67 -24.58 -8.75 8.22
N LYS A 68 -25.72 -8.88 7.55
CA LYS A 68 -26.75 -7.81 7.49
C LYS A 68 -27.25 -7.45 8.89
N ASN A 69 -27.56 -8.45 9.71
CA ASN A 69 -27.98 -8.24 11.09
C ASN A 69 -26.91 -7.51 11.92
N SER A 70 -25.62 -7.83 11.73
CA SER A 70 -24.53 -7.11 12.40
C SER A 70 -24.42 -5.65 11.99
N ILE A 71 -24.61 -5.33 10.71
CA ILE A 71 -24.62 -3.94 10.23
C ILE A 71 -25.77 -3.17 10.88
N HIS A 72 -26.97 -3.75 10.91
CA HIS A 72 -28.12 -3.15 11.60
C HIS A 72 -27.84 -2.98 13.10
N TYR A 73 -27.31 -4.01 13.75
CA TYR A 73 -26.95 -3.95 15.17
C TYR A 73 -25.95 -2.83 15.47
N LEU A 74 -24.92 -2.68 14.63
CA LEU A 74 -23.92 -1.61 14.74
C LEU A 74 -24.56 -0.22 14.67
N ILE A 75 -25.39 0.04 13.65
CA ILE A 75 -26.08 1.33 13.46
C ILE A 75 -27.08 1.60 14.60
N GLU A 76 -27.75 0.57 15.10
CA GLU A 76 -28.74 0.69 16.14
C GLU A 76 -28.12 0.97 17.52
N ASN A 77 -26.95 0.39 17.79
CA ASN A 77 -26.32 0.35 19.11
C ASN A 77 -24.99 1.13 19.18
N GLU A 78 -24.74 2.00 18.21
CA GLU A 78 -23.47 2.73 18.04
C GLU A 78 -22.91 3.34 19.33
N ASN A 79 -23.71 4.17 20.02
CA ASN A 79 -23.33 4.81 21.28
C ASN A 79 -22.85 3.80 22.33
N SER A 80 -23.60 2.70 22.50
CA SER A 80 -23.27 1.69 23.51
C SER A 80 -22.01 0.91 23.12
N LEU A 81 -21.75 0.74 21.83
CA LEU A 81 -20.55 0.06 21.33
C LEU A 81 -19.31 0.91 21.54
N VAL A 82 -19.38 2.22 21.24
CA VAL A 82 -18.27 3.15 21.47
C VAL A 82 -17.91 3.22 22.96
N GLU A 83 -18.91 3.26 23.85
CA GLU A 83 -18.70 3.19 25.30
C GLU A 83 -18.05 1.87 25.75
N SER A 84 -18.46 0.74 25.17
CA SER A 84 -17.83 -0.54 25.47
C SER A 84 -16.40 -0.60 24.94
N ILE A 85 -16.10 -0.02 23.78
CA ILE A 85 -14.75 0.08 23.23
C ILE A 85 -13.86 0.95 24.12
N PHE A 86 -14.37 2.08 24.60
CA PHE A 86 -13.68 2.92 25.57
C PHE A 86 -13.26 2.13 26.82
N ARG A 87 -14.19 1.36 27.41
CA ARG A 87 -13.90 0.48 28.55
C ARG A 87 -12.89 -0.62 28.20
N ILE A 88 -13.00 -1.22 27.01
CA ILE A 88 -12.06 -2.23 26.53
C ILE A 88 -10.63 -1.67 26.45
N PHE A 89 -10.46 -0.47 25.88
CA PHE A 89 -9.14 0.15 25.84
C PHE A 89 -8.61 0.44 27.24
N LYS A 90 -9.43 1.06 28.09
CA LYS A 90 -9.04 1.48 29.43
C LYS A 90 -8.70 0.29 30.35
N ASP A 91 -9.55 -0.72 30.38
CA ASP A 91 -9.52 -1.76 31.42
C ASP A 91 -8.83 -3.06 30.98
N GLN A 92 -8.68 -3.27 29.66
CA GLN A 92 -8.12 -4.52 29.11
C GLN A 92 -6.88 -4.25 28.26
N ILE A 93 -7.00 -3.53 27.15
CA ILE A 93 -5.91 -3.38 26.17
C ILE A 93 -4.74 -2.60 26.75
N ASN A 94 -4.98 -1.38 27.26
CA ASN A 94 -3.90 -0.54 27.78
C ASN A 94 -3.20 -1.23 28.94
N LYS A 95 -3.95 -1.86 29.84
CA LYS A 95 -3.39 -2.62 30.96
C LYS A 95 -2.44 -3.71 30.47
N GLN A 96 -2.85 -4.49 29.47
CA GLN A 96 -2.02 -5.56 28.92
C GLN A 96 -0.76 -5.02 28.20
N TYR A 97 -0.89 -3.91 27.45
CA TYR A 97 0.28 -3.25 26.85
C TYR A 97 1.24 -2.67 27.89
N VAL A 98 0.74 -2.08 28.97
CA VAL A 98 1.58 -1.63 30.10
C VAL A 98 2.31 -2.81 30.74
N GLU A 99 1.64 -3.95 30.92
CA GLU A 99 2.28 -5.17 31.43
C GLU A 99 3.39 -5.69 30.50
N TRP A 100 3.23 -5.52 29.18
CA TRP A 100 4.23 -5.93 28.19
C TRP A 100 5.40 -4.94 28.05
N CYS A 101 5.12 -3.65 28.03
CA CYS A 101 6.09 -2.59 27.78
C CYS A 101 6.78 -2.09 29.06
N GLY A 102 6.11 -2.21 30.22
CA GLY A 102 6.61 -1.72 31.51
C GLY A 102 6.45 -0.21 31.73
N GLU A 103 5.76 0.49 30.84
CA GLU A 103 5.60 1.95 30.84
C GLU A 103 4.15 2.33 30.51
N ASP A 104 3.62 3.39 31.13
CA ASP A 104 2.24 3.88 30.99
C ASP A 104 2.15 5.39 30.67
N ASP A 105 3.29 6.08 30.55
CA ASP A 105 3.38 7.53 30.33
C ASP A 105 2.78 8.01 29.00
N TRP A 106 2.65 7.10 28.03
CA TRP A 106 2.01 7.34 26.75
C TRP A 106 0.48 7.36 26.83
N ILE A 107 -0.14 6.80 27.87
CA ILE A 107 -1.60 6.74 28.01
C ILE A 107 -2.13 8.12 28.43
N PRO A 108 -2.97 8.79 27.60
CA PRO A 108 -3.56 10.06 27.99
C PRO A 108 -4.63 9.86 29.08
N GLU A 109 -5.03 10.95 29.73
CA GLU A 109 -6.17 10.92 30.63
C GLU A 109 -7.47 10.64 29.85
N LEU A 110 -8.13 9.54 30.18
CA LEU A 110 -9.33 9.01 29.54
C LEU A 110 -10.54 9.08 30.49
N ASN A 111 -11.36 10.12 30.32
CA ASN A 111 -12.54 10.38 31.17
C ASN A 111 -13.85 9.99 30.48
N THR A 112 -13.92 10.18 29.16
CA THR A 112 -15.09 9.94 28.30
C THR A 112 -14.68 9.17 27.04
N TYR A 113 -15.64 8.61 26.30
CA TYR A 113 -15.32 7.89 25.07
C TYR A 113 -14.77 8.82 23.97
N GLU A 114 -15.11 10.11 23.98
CA GLU A 114 -14.54 11.11 23.08
C GLU A 114 -13.04 11.30 23.30
N ASP A 115 -12.55 11.05 24.53
CA ASP A 115 -11.12 11.10 24.83
C ASP A 115 -10.34 9.96 24.15
N LEU A 116 -11.03 8.92 23.66
CA LEU A 116 -10.37 7.81 22.96
C LEU A 116 -9.63 8.29 21.71
N GLY A 117 -10.08 9.37 21.07
CA GLY A 117 -9.40 10.02 19.94
C GLY A 117 -7.98 10.51 20.26
N LYS A 118 -7.66 10.75 21.54
CA LYS A 118 -6.30 11.11 22.01
C LYS A 118 -5.35 9.92 22.01
N LEU A 119 -5.90 8.70 22.03
CA LEU A 119 -5.16 7.44 22.17
C LEU A 119 -5.16 6.64 20.86
N ALA A 120 -6.28 6.62 20.15
CA ALA A 120 -6.50 5.82 18.97
C ALA A 120 -7.28 6.60 17.90
N ARG A 121 -7.04 6.28 16.63
CA ARG A 121 -7.87 6.73 15.52
C ARG A 121 -8.45 5.54 14.79
N ILE A 122 -9.75 5.50 14.56
CA ILE A 122 -10.37 4.43 13.79
C ILE A 122 -9.93 4.47 12.33
N ASN A 123 -9.55 3.30 11.80
CA ASN A 123 -9.18 3.11 10.40
C ASN A 123 -10.33 2.51 9.59
N SER A 124 -10.91 1.41 10.09
CA SER A 124 -12.00 0.72 9.40
C SER A 124 -12.74 -0.25 10.32
N ILE A 125 -13.99 -0.55 9.97
CA ILE A 125 -14.78 -1.63 10.57
C ILE A 125 -15.03 -2.70 9.50
N GLN A 126 -14.89 -3.97 9.88
CA GLN A 126 -15.16 -5.12 9.00
C GLN A 126 -16.16 -6.06 9.67
N VAL A 127 -17.20 -6.47 8.95
CA VAL A 127 -18.13 -7.52 9.40
C VAL A 127 -17.72 -8.87 8.81
N LEU A 128 -17.38 -9.82 9.68
CA LEU A 128 -16.79 -11.09 9.31
C LEU A 128 -17.85 -12.13 8.90
N SER A 129 -17.43 -13.18 8.20
CA SER A 129 -18.32 -14.27 7.76
C SER A 129 -18.80 -15.15 8.93
N LYS A 130 -17.91 -15.45 9.87
CA LYS A 130 -18.26 -16.19 11.09
C LYS A 130 -19.22 -15.39 11.93
N ASN A 131 -20.17 -16.09 12.56
CA ASN A 131 -21.23 -15.50 13.35
C ASN A 131 -21.63 -16.39 14.53
N LYS A 132 -22.22 -15.76 15.56
CA LYS A 132 -22.78 -16.40 16.74
C LYS A 132 -24.15 -15.80 17.02
N SER A 133 -25.16 -16.64 17.18
CA SER A 133 -26.56 -16.21 17.40
C SER A 133 -27.07 -15.22 16.34
N HIS A 134 -26.84 -15.52 15.06
CA HIS A 134 -27.25 -14.72 13.90
C HIS A 134 -26.65 -13.30 13.83
N ILE A 135 -25.55 -13.06 14.54
CA ILE A 135 -24.77 -11.82 14.50
C ILE A 135 -23.32 -12.20 14.19
N SER A 136 -22.80 -11.71 13.07
CA SER A 136 -21.40 -11.79 12.69
C SER A 136 -20.48 -11.07 13.66
N TYR A 137 -19.27 -11.62 13.84
CA TYR A 137 -18.19 -10.93 14.54
C TYR A 137 -17.75 -9.69 13.75
N MET A 138 -17.26 -8.68 14.46
CA MET A 138 -16.78 -7.43 13.86
C MET A 138 -15.29 -7.27 14.18
N ARG A 139 -14.49 -6.94 13.18
CA ARG A 139 -13.12 -6.48 13.36
C ARG A 139 -13.10 -4.95 13.25
N ILE A 140 -12.40 -4.28 14.16
CA ILE A 140 -12.20 -2.83 14.11
C ILE A 140 -10.71 -2.55 14.21
N ASP A 141 -10.20 -1.84 13.22
CA ASP A 141 -8.79 -1.49 13.13
C ASP A 141 -8.60 -0.03 13.53
N PHE A 142 -7.60 0.22 14.36
CA PHE A 142 -7.23 1.55 14.83
C PHE A 142 -5.75 1.81 14.61
N GLU A 143 -5.39 3.02 14.20
CA GLU A 143 -4.09 3.57 14.57
C GLU A 143 -4.08 3.76 16.09
N TYR A 144 -2.99 3.38 16.75
CA TYR A 144 -2.95 3.29 18.21
C TYR A 144 -1.62 3.76 18.76
N LYS A 145 -1.64 4.62 19.77
CA LYS A 145 -0.42 5.22 20.33
C LYS A 145 0.48 4.21 21.04
N GLY A 146 -0.07 3.13 21.59
CA GLY A 146 0.72 2.07 22.20
C GLY A 146 1.47 1.20 21.19
N ASP A 147 1.16 1.30 19.90
CA ASP A 147 1.85 0.60 18.80
C ASP A 147 1.76 1.44 17.52
N GLU A 148 2.64 2.44 17.40
CA GLU A 148 2.60 3.38 16.27
C GLU A 148 3.00 2.74 14.93
N GLU A 149 3.73 1.62 14.94
CA GLU A 149 4.21 0.96 13.74
C GLU A 149 3.09 0.15 13.07
N HIS A 150 2.31 -0.59 13.85
CA HIS A 150 1.32 -1.54 13.33
C HIS A 150 -0.13 -1.10 13.57
N GLY A 151 -0.39 -0.26 14.57
CA GLY A 151 -1.75 -0.03 15.09
C GLY A 151 -2.30 -1.28 15.78
N ILE A 152 -3.60 -1.25 16.11
CA ILE A 152 -4.27 -2.35 16.81
C ILE A 152 -5.57 -2.74 16.10
N ALA A 153 -5.81 -4.05 16.01
CA ALA A 153 -7.07 -4.61 15.60
C ALA A 153 -7.77 -5.26 16.80
N ILE A 154 -9.07 -5.02 16.95
CA ILE A 154 -9.91 -5.69 17.94
C ILE A 154 -10.99 -6.49 17.22
N ILE A 155 -11.36 -7.65 17.77
CA ILE A 155 -12.52 -8.43 17.33
C ILE A 155 -13.56 -8.42 18.43
N LEU A 156 -14.78 -8.03 18.05
CA LEU A 156 -15.94 -7.96 18.92
C LEU A 156 -17.01 -8.95 18.47
N HIS A 157 -17.75 -9.49 19.45
CA HIS A 157 -19.10 -10.00 19.22
C HIS A 157 -20.06 -9.10 19.97
N LYS A 158 -20.86 -8.32 19.25
CA LYS A 158 -21.63 -7.22 19.82
C LYS A 158 -20.71 -6.26 20.60
N ASP A 159 -20.93 -6.11 21.91
CA ASP A 159 -20.19 -5.24 22.82
C ASP A 159 -19.07 -5.97 23.60
N GLN A 160 -18.86 -7.26 23.34
CA GLN A 160 -17.86 -8.08 24.02
C GLN A 160 -16.58 -8.20 23.22
N LEU A 161 -15.44 -7.98 23.87
CA LEU A 161 -14.12 -8.25 23.31
C LEU A 161 -13.88 -9.76 23.22
N ILE A 162 -13.52 -10.22 22.02
CA ILE A 162 -13.19 -11.63 21.74
C ILE A 162 -11.68 -11.80 21.63
N GLY A 163 -10.98 -10.82 21.07
CA GLY A 163 -9.53 -10.78 21.03
C GLY A 163 -9.00 -9.50 20.40
N PHE A 164 -7.71 -9.24 20.56
CA PHE A 164 -7.02 -8.13 19.93
C PHE A 164 -5.55 -8.47 19.67
N SER A 165 -4.94 -7.77 18.71
CA SER A 165 -3.52 -7.89 18.34
C SER A 165 -3.13 -6.70 17.45
N GLY A 166 -1.86 -6.62 17.05
CA GLY A 166 -1.44 -5.70 15.97
C GLY A 166 -2.20 -6.00 14.67
N ILE A 167 -2.47 -4.98 13.85
CA ILE A 167 -3.31 -5.12 12.63
C ILE A 167 -2.81 -6.22 11.69
N GLY A 168 -1.48 -6.38 11.56
CA GLY A 168 -0.84 -7.40 10.73
C GLY A 168 -0.78 -8.80 11.35
N ASP A 169 -0.85 -8.87 12.69
CA ASP A 169 -0.73 -10.12 13.47
C ASP A 169 -2.09 -10.64 13.94
N MET A 170 -3.18 -9.92 13.66
CA MET A 170 -4.52 -10.31 14.08
C MET A 170 -5.03 -11.51 13.29
N GLY A 171 -4.96 -12.68 13.93
CA GLY A 171 -5.62 -13.91 13.47
C GLY A 171 -7.07 -14.03 13.94
N TYR A 172 -7.72 -15.13 13.55
CA TYR A 172 -9.13 -15.42 13.85
C TYR A 172 -9.32 -16.58 14.84
N GLU A 173 -8.24 -17.03 15.49
CA GLU A 173 -8.24 -18.13 16.46
C GLU A 173 -9.13 -17.82 17.66
N CYS A 174 -9.21 -16.55 18.07
CA CYS A 174 -10.11 -16.11 19.14
C CYS A 174 -11.59 -16.36 18.81
N ILE A 175 -11.99 -16.20 17.54
CA ILE A 175 -13.34 -16.50 17.07
C ILE A 175 -13.61 -18.01 17.13
N TYR A 176 -12.64 -18.82 16.69
CA TYR A 176 -12.80 -20.28 16.68
C TYR A 176 -12.96 -20.81 18.11
N LYS A 177 -12.16 -20.29 19.05
CA LYS A 177 -12.28 -20.62 20.48
C LYS A 177 -13.65 -20.22 21.04
N ASP A 178 -14.14 -19.01 20.74
CA ASP A 178 -15.45 -18.55 21.22
C ASP A 178 -16.63 -19.35 20.63
N LEU A 179 -16.47 -19.88 19.42
CA LEU A 179 -17.44 -20.77 18.77
C LEU A 179 -17.29 -22.25 19.16
N GLY A 180 -16.23 -22.61 19.88
CA GLY A 180 -15.90 -24.01 20.20
C GLY A 180 -15.53 -24.84 18.96
N LEU A 181 -14.94 -24.21 17.94
CA LEU A 181 -14.50 -24.86 16.70
C LEU A 181 -13.08 -25.41 16.82
N ASP A 182 -12.82 -26.49 16.09
CA ASP A 182 -11.49 -27.07 15.91
C ASP A 182 -10.73 -26.26 14.84
N GLU A 183 -9.66 -25.57 15.27
CA GLU A 183 -8.84 -24.70 14.40
C GLU A 183 -8.30 -25.45 13.17
N LYS A 184 -7.93 -26.73 13.33
CA LYS A 184 -7.39 -27.54 12.22
C LYS A 184 -8.46 -27.81 11.17
N LYS A 185 -9.68 -28.14 11.59
CA LYS A 185 -10.80 -28.36 10.68
C LYS A 185 -11.17 -27.09 9.93
N VAL A 186 -11.19 -25.95 10.62
CA VAL A 186 -11.44 -24.66 9.97
C VAL A 186 -10.37 -24.36 8.92
N PHE A 187 -9.10 -24.62 9.23
CA PHE A 187 -8.02 -24.44 8.26
C PHE A 187 -8.16 -25.38 7.04
N GLU A 188 -8.53 -26.64 7.25
CA GLU A 188 -8.81 -27.60 6.17
C GLU A 188 -9.96 -27.13 5.26
N GLU A 189 -11.09 -26.69 5.84
CA GLU A 189 -12.22 -26.10 5.10
C GLU A 189 -11.80 -24.85 4.31
N MET A 190 -10.95 -24.00 4.89
CA MET A 190 -10.43 -22.82 4.21
C MET A 190 -9.57 -23.21 3.01
N LEU A 191 -8.72 -24.23 3.13
CA LEU A 191 -7.89 -24.73 2.02
C LEU A 191 -8.75 -25.29 0.89
N GLU A 192 -9.78 -26.07 1.20
CA GLU A 192 -10.70 -26.60 0.18
C GLU A 192 -11.40 -25.47 -0.58
N ASN A 193 -11.86 -24.45 0.14
CA ASN A 193 -12.51 -23.29 -0.46
C ASN A 193 -11.56 -22.40 -1.28
N ARG A 194 -10.23 -22.52 -1.12
CA ARG A 194 -9.23 -21.80 -1.94
C ARG A 194 -9.19 -22.27 -3.39
N HIS A 195 -9.83 -23.38 -3.76
CA HIS A 195 -9.87 -23.81 -5.17
C HIS A 195 -11.06 -23.29 -5.98
N ILE A 196 -12.09 -22.75 -5.32
CA ILE A 196 -13.30 -22.23 -5.97
C ILE A 196 -12.98 -21.06 -6.91
N GLY A 197 -13.21 -21.23 -8.21
CA GLY A 197 -12.98 -20.16 -9.19
C GLY A 197 -11.52 -19.76 -9.33
N GLU A 198 -10.56 -20.67 -9.09
CA GLU A 198 -9.18 -20.41 -9.48
C GLU A 198 -8.98 -20.54 -11.00
N ASN A 199 -7.95 -19.88 -11.52
CA ASN A 199 -7.50 -19.99 -12.91
C ASN A 199 -8.56 -19.63 -13.98
N ILE A 200 -9.47 -18.71 -13.66
CA ILE A 200 -10.48 -18.20 -14.60
C ILE A 200 -10.58 -16.67 -14.51
N VAL A 201 -11.06 -16.05 -15.58
CA VAL A 201 -11.52 -14.66 -15.57
C VAL A 201 -12.98 -14.63 -15.14
N HIS A 202 -13.27 -13.98 -14.02
CA HIS A 202 -14.63 -13.91 -13.48
C HIS A 202 -15.45 -12.87 -14.24
N LYS A 203 -16.77 -12.97 -14.14
CA LYS A 203 -17.73 -11.98 -14.62
C LYS A 203 -18.44 -11.31 -13.44
N PRO A 204 -18.90 -10.05 -13.60
CA PRO A 204 -19.72 -9.39 -12.59
C PRO A 204 -20.97 -10.20 -12.29
N LEU A 205 -21.42 -10.18 -11.03
CA LEU A 205 -22.64 -10.86 -10.61
C LEU A 205 -23.86 -10.13 -11.19
N GLN A 206 -24.77 -10.88 -11.81
CA GLN A 206 -25.89 -10.34 -12.57
C GLN A 206 -26.79 -9.40 -11.78
N LYS A 207 -27.00 -9.65 -10.47
CA LYS A 207 -27.91 -8.87 -9.62
C LYS A 207 -27.51 -7.40 -9.54
N TYR A 208 -26.21 -7.12 -9.43
CA TYR A 208 -25.67 -5.78 -9.22
C TYR A 208 -24.80 -5.27 -10.38
N GLY A 209 -24.39 -6.15 -11.30
CA GLY A 209 -23.39 -5.83 -12.31
C GLY A 209 -22.01 -5.54 -11.72
N LYS A 210 -21.74 -6.02 -10.50
CA LYS A 210 -20.50 -5.78 -9.74
C LYS A 210 -19.78 -7.09 -9.41
N PHE A 211 -18.47 -7.01 -9.18
CA PHE A 211 -17.67 -8.13 -8.71
C PHE A 211 -17.64 -8.20 -7.19
N LYS A 212 -17.56 -9.41 -6.64
CA LYS A 212 -17.05 -9.62 -5.29
C LYS A 212 -15.53 -9.38 -5.23
N PRO A 213 -14.98 -8.88 -4.11
CA PRO A 213 -13.54 -8.74 -3.91
C PRO A 213 -12.75 -10.01 -4.25
N TRP A 214 -13.20 -11.19 -3.80
CA TRP A 214 -12.54 -12.46 -4.07
C TRP A 214 -12.48 -12.80 -5.56
N GLN A 215 -13.50 -12.43 -6.36
CA GLN A 215 -13.52 -12.68 -7.81
C GLN A 215 -12.42 -11.87 -8.51
N LEU A 216 -12.24 -10.61 -8.10
CA LEU A 216 -11.17 -9.77 -8.63
C LEU A 216 -9.80 -10.25 -8.17
N ASN A 217 -9.65 -10.64 -6.90
CA ASN A 217 -8.39 -11.21 -6.39
C ASN A 217 -8.02 -12.52 -7.13
N SER A 218 -8.97 -13.43 -7.33
CA SER A 218 -8.73 -14.68 -8.05
C SER A 218 -8.39 -14.45 -9.52
N THR A 219 -9.08 -13.52 -10.19
CA THR A 219 -8.78 -13.12 -11.57
C THR A 219 -7.41 -12.46 -11.68
N SER A 220 -7.08 -11.58 -10.75
CA SER A 220 -5.78 -10.91 -10.59
C SER A 220 -4.63 -11.90 -10.47
N ASP A 221 -4.83 -12.96 -9.68
CA ASP A 221 -3.86 -14.04 -9.48
C ASP A 221 -3.72 -14.91 -10.72
N TYR A 222 -4.83 -15.22 -11.41
CA TYR A 222 -4.81 -15.97 -12.66
C TYR A 222 -4.02 -15.23 -13.75
N PHE A 223 -4.33 -13.95 -13.99
CA PHE A 223 -3.54 -13.14 -14.93
C PHE A 223 -2.07 -13.01 -14.49
N GLY A 224 -1.82 -12.84 -13.19
CA GLY A 224 -0.46 -12.81 -12.64
C GLY A 224 0.32 -14.10 -12.93
N LYS A 225 -0.34 -15.26 -12.81
CA LYS A 225 0.23 -16.57 -13.18
C LYS A 225 0.54 -16.64 -14.67
N LEU A 226 -0.41 -16.29 -15.55
CA LEU A 226 -0.19 -16.33 -17.00
C LEU A 226 0.96 -15.39 -17.44
N LEU A 227 1.07 -14.20 -16.84
CA LEU A 227 2.13 -13.24 -17.12
C LEU A 227 3.52 -13.77 -16.73
N ARG A 228 3.63 -14.42 -15.56
CA ARG A 228 4.88 -15.07 -15.11
C ARG A 228 5.26 -16.24 -16.02
N GLU A 229 4.27 -17.00 -16.48
CA GLU A 229 4.46 -18.15 -17.38
C GLU A 229 4.63 -17.74 -18.86
N ARG A 230 4.60 -16.44 -19.18
CA ARG A 230 4.68 -15.91 -20.56
C ARG A 230 3.65 -16.50 -21.52
N LYS A 231 2.45 -16.82 -21.01
CA LYS A 231 1.34 -17.36 -21.80
C LYS A 231 0.56 -16.25 -22.51
N ASN A 232 1.24 -15.52 -23.39
CA ASN A 232 0.72 -14.28 -23.98
C ASN A 232 -0.56 -14.49 -24.81
N GLU A 233 -0.57 -15.51 -25.67
CA GLU A 233 -1.76 -15.88 -26.46
C GLU A 233 -2.97 -16.17 -25.57
N LYS A 234 -2.76 -16.89 -24.45
CA LYS A 234 -3.84 -17.22 -23.52
C LYS A 234 -4.35 -15.96 -22.80
N ILE A 235 -3.48 -15.02 -22.43
CA ILE A 235 -3.91 -13.75 -21.83
C ILE A 235 -4.83 -12.99 -22.79
N ILE A 236 -4.44 -12.90 -24.06
CA ILE A 236 -5.22 -12.23 -25.10
C ILE A 236 -6.57 -12.94 -25.30
N GLU A 237 -6.57 -14.27 -25.40
CA GLU A 237 -7.80 -15.08 -25.50
C GLU A 237 -8.74 -14.85 -24.31
N GLU A 238 -8.23 -14.85 -23.09
CA GLU A 238 -9.02 -14.63 -21.87
C GLU A 238 -9.62 -13.23 -21.81
N ILE A 239 -8.86 -12.21 -22.22
CA ILE A 239 -9.36 -10.82 -22.32
C ILE A 239 -10.50 -10.72 -23.33
N GLU A 240 -10.30 -11.25 -24.53
CA GLU A 240 -11.26 -11.11 -25.63
C GLU A 240 -12.53 -11.95 -25.40
N SER A 241 -12.38 -13.21 -24.99
CA SER A 241 -13.51 -14.12 -24.76
C SER A 241 -14.40 -13.71 -23.59
N ASN A 242 -13.81 -13.08 -22.55
CA ASN A 242 -14.55 -12.59 -21.40
C ASN A 242 -14.94 -11.11 -21.51
N GLN A 243 -14.56 -10.42 -22.59
CA GLN A 243 -14.75 -8.97 -22.76
C GLN A 243 -14.24 -8.19 -21.55
N TRP A 244 -13.02 -8.53 -21.11
CA TRP A 244 -12.42 -7.94 -19.92
C TRP A 244 -12.25 -6.43 -20.09
N ASP A 245 -12.69 -5.66 -19.09
CA ASP A 245 -12.40 -4.23 -19.02
C ASP A 245 -10.91 -4.02 -18.71
N ILE A 246 -10.16 -3.59 -19.74
CA ILE A 246 -8.72 -3.35 -19.68
C ILE A 246 -8.33 -2.36 -18.57
N ASN A 247 -9.24 -1.44 -18.22
CA ASN A 247 -9.01 -0.41 -17.22
C ASN A 247 -9.52 -0.78 -15.83
N LEU A 248 -10.14 -1.96 -15.67
CA LEU A 248 -10.54 -2.45 -14.36
C LEU A 248 -9.31 -2.59 -13.45
N ARG A 249 -9.43 -2.04 -12.24
CA ARG A 249 -8.38 -2.08 -11.22
C ARG A 249 -8.70 -3.18 -10.21
N PHE A 250 -7.71 -4.01 -9.92
CA PHE A 250 -7.81 -5.05 -8.90
C PHE A 250 -7.72 -4.43 -7.48
N PRO A 251 -8.44 -4.98 -6.48
CA PRO A 251 -8.41 -4.52 -5.09
C PRO A 251 -7.00 -4.50 -4.45
N GLY A 252 -6.86 -3.76 -3.35
CA GLY A 252 -5.66 -3.70 -2.50
C GLY A 252 -4.54 -2.79 -2.99
N LEU A 253 -4.04 -3.00 -4.22
CA LEU A 253 -2.96 -2.17 -4.80
C LEU A 253 -3.45 -1.18 -5.86
N ASN A 254 -4.74 -1.20 -6.18
CA ASN A 254 -5.36 -0.34 -7.20
C ASN A 254 -4.64 -0.44 -8.57
N LYS A 255 -4.25 -1.66 -8.97
CA LYS A 255 -3.49 -1.93 -10.20
C LYS A 255 -4.40 -2.48 -11.28
N ASN A 256 -4.26 -2.02 -12.51
CA ASN A 256 -4.90 -2.66 -13.66
C ASN A 256 -3.99 -3.75 -14.27
N LEU A 257 -4.41 -4.33 -15.40
CA LEU A 257 -3.64 -5.38 -16.07
C LEU A 257 -2.37 -4.85 -16.75
N VAL A 258 -2.36 -3.57 -17.18
CA VAL A 258 -1.17 -2.89 -17.73
C VAL A 258 -0.08 -2.81 -16.67
N ASP A 259 -0.44 -2.41 -15.45
CA ASP A 259 0.47 -2.31 -14.30
C ASP A 259 1.13 -3.67 -13.99
N LYS A 260 0.35 -4.76 -14.06
CA LYS A 260 0.88 -6.13 -13.88
C LYS A 260 1.80 -6.56 -15.03
N ALA A 261 1.45 -6.25 -16.28
CA ALA A 261 2.29 -6.55 -17.43
C ALA A 261 3.65 -5.82 -17.34
N ALA A 262 3.63 -4.54 -16.97
CA ALA A 262 4.80 -3.72 -16.70
C ALA A 262 5.67 -4.29 -15.57
N TYR A 263 5.05 -4.69 -14.45
CA TYR A 263 5.74 -5.37 -13.34
C TYR A 263 6.40 -6.69 -13.76
N SER A 264 5.80 -7.42 -14.70
CA SER A 264 6.35 -8.69 -15.20
C SER A 264 7.39 -8.53 -16.31
N ASN A 265 7.76 -7.30 -16.68
CA ASN A 265 8.57 -6.97 -17.85
C ASN A 265 8.08 -7.67 -19.14
N ASN A 266 6.77 -7.70 -19.38
CA ASN A 266 6.17 -8.35 -20.54
C ASN A 266 5.78 -7.32 -21.61
N VAL A 267 6.73 -6.87 -22.42
CA VAL A 267 6.52 -5.78 -23.39
C VAL A 267 5.45 -6.13 -24.44
N GLU A 268 5.32 -7.40 -24.84
CA GLU A 268 4.33 -7.83 -25.82
C GLU A 268 2.89 -7.63 -25.31
N ILE A 269 2.60 -8.13 -24.11
CA ILE A 269 1.28 -7.91 -23.48
C ILE A 269 1.09 -6.44 -23.12
N LEU A 270 2.16 -5.75 -22.70
CA LEU A 270 2.09 -4.32 -22.42
C LEU A 270 1.68 -3.51 -23.67
N ASP A 271 2.25 -3.81 -24.85
CA ASP A 271 1.88 -3.18 -26.12
C ASP A 271 0.43 -3.50 -26.48
N TYR A 272 0.03 -4.78 -26.39
CA TYR A 272 -1.34 -5.19 -26.64
C TYR A 272 -2.36 -4.41 -25.80
N LEU A 273 -2.15 -4.34 -24.49
CA LEU A 273 -3.07 -3.67 -23.56
C LEU A 273 -3.14 -2.16 -23.81
N ILE A 274 -2.01 -1.52 -24.09
CA ILE A 274 -1.96 -0.08 -24.39
C ILE A 274 -2.65 0.22 -25.73
N VAL A 275 -2.44 -0.61 -26.76
CA VAL A 275 -3.15 -0.49 -28.05
C VAL A 275 -4.67 -0.64 -27.88
N LYS A 276 -5.10 -1.46 -26.92
CA LYS A 276 -6.52 -1.61 -26.55
C LYS A 276 -7.07 -0.47 -25.66
N GLY A 277 -6.29 0.57 -25.40
CA GLY A 277 -6.72 1.74 -24.62
C GLY A 277 -6.55 1.59 -23.10
N GLY A 278 -5.66 0.71 -22.66
CA GLY A 278 -5.31 0.58 -21.26
C GLY A 278 -4.58 1.82 -20.71
N ASP A 279 -5.01 2.28 -19.54
CA ASP A 279 -4.39 3.36 -18.79
C ASP A 279 -3.03 2.90 -18.25
N PHE A 280 -1.98 3.58 -18.67
CA PHE A 280 -0.60 3.29 -18.28
C PHE A 280 0.06 4.45 -17.51
N SER A 281 -0.72 5.44 -17.08
CA SER A 281 -0.25 6.67 -16.43
C SER A 281 0.70 6.42 -15.24
N ASN A 282 0.47 5.32 -14.50
CA ASN A 282 1.26 4.93 -13.32
C ASN A 282 2.15 3.69 -13.55
N SER A 283 2.18 3.12 -14.77
CA SER A 283 2.81 1.82 -15.00
C SER A 283 4.33 1.86 -14.99
N ILE A 284 4.97 3.02 -15.24
CA ILE A 284 6.44 3.17 -15.09
C ILE A 284 6.90 2.82 -13.67
N LEU A 285 6.10 3.18 -12.66
CA LEU A 285 6.42 2.92 -11.26
C LEU A 285 6.38 1.42 -10.93
N GLN A 286 5.71 0.61 -11.75
CA GLN A 286 5.66 -0.84 -11.59
C GLN A 286 6.91 -1.52 -12.13
N CYS A 287 7.71 -0.84 -12.95
CA CYS A 287 8.95 -1.36 -13.53
C CYS A 287 10.18 -1.16 -12.63
N ILE A 288 10.03 -0.48 -11.50
CA ILE A 288 11.14 -0.01 -10.65
C ILE A 288 10.84 -0.32 -9.19
N ASN A 289 11.70 -1.09 -8.54
CA ASN A 289 11.69 -1.28 -7.09
C ASN A 289 13.14 -1.46 -6.58
N TYR A 290 13.35 -1.49 -5.26
CA TYR A 290 14.66 -1.74 -4.65
C TYR A 290 15.31 -3.04 -5.14
N GLY A 291 14.52 -4.07 -5.44
CA GLY A 291 14.99 -5.40 -5.85
C GLY A 291 15.01 -5.69 -7.35
N PHE A 292 14.39 -4.86 -8.21
CA PHE A 292 14.32 -5.13 -9.65
C PHE A 292 14.20 -3.86 -10.49
N TYR A 293 14.52 -4.00 -11.77
CA TYR A 293 14.56 -2.91 -12.75
C TYR A 293 14.26 -3.49 -14.13
N HIS A 294 13.29 -2.91 -14.84
CA HIS A 294 12.79 -3.42 -16.13
C HIS A 294 12.98 -2.39 -17.26
N PRO A 295 14.22 -2.23 -17.76
CA PRO A 295 14.57 -1.17 -18.71
C PRO A 295 13.76 -1.26 -20.01
N GLU A 296 13.45 -2.46 -20.50
CA GLU A 296 12.70 -2.65 -21.74
C GLU A 296 11.28 -2.09 -21.61
N SER A 297 10.58 -2.43 -20.53
CA SER A 297 9.24 -1.89 -20.26
C SER A 297 9.25 -0.38 -20.01
N ILE A 298 10.25 0.15 -19.31
CA ILE A 298 10.36 1.61 -19.08
C ILE A 298 10.55 2.35 -20.41
N LYS A 299 11.50 1.89 -21.24
CA LYS A 299 11.77 2.49 -22.55
C LYS A 299 10.52 2.45 -23.43
N PHE A 300 9.84 1.31 -23.45
CA PHE A 300 8.60 1.14 -24.19
C PHE A 300 7.49 2.09 -23.72
N LEU A 301 7.26 2.19 -22.40
CA LEU A 301 6.26 3.10 -21.83
C LEU A 301 6.56 4.57 -22.15
N VAL A 302 7.82 5.00 -22.02
CA VAL A 302 8.22 6.36 -22.38
C VAL A 302 8.00 6.64 -23.87
N GLN A 303 8.30 5.67 -24.74
CA GLN A 303 8.01 5.77 -26.18
C GLN A 303 6.50 5.91 -26.49
N LYS A 304 5.63 5.34 -25.64
CA LYS A 304 4.17 5.51 -25.73
C LYS A 304 3.66 6.79 -25.05
N GLY A 305 4.54 7.61 -24.49
CA GLY A 305 4.22 8.91 -23.89
C GLY A 305 4.09 8.92 -22.37
N ALA A 306 4.48 7.85 -21.67
CA ALA A 306 4.51 7.85 -20.22
C ALA A 306 5.60 8.80 -19.69
N SER A 307 5.30 9.55 -18.64
CA SER A 307 6.27 10.45 -18.02
C SER A 307 7.31 9.67 -17.21
N ILE A 308 8.60 9.83 -17.54
CA ILE A 308 9.69 9.27 -16.74
C ILE A 308 9.85 9.97 -15.38
N ASP A 309 9.26 11.16 -15.23
CA ASP A 309 9.26 11.96 -13.99
C ASP A 309 8.02 11.70 -13.12
N SER A 310 7.27 10.61 -13.35
CA SER A 310 6.16 10.23 -12.47
C SER A 310 6.67 9.91 -11.05
N CYS A 311 6.00 10.46 -10.03
CA CYS A 311 6.34 10.22 -8.63
C CYS A 311 5.63 8.98 -8.08
N GLY A 312 6.39 8.12 -7.39
CA GLY A 312 5.84 6.98 -6.66
C GLY A 312 5.18 7.36 -5.33
N TYR A 313 4.82 6.34 -4.55
CA TYR A 313 4.20 6.50 -3.21
C TYR A 313 4.94 7.47 -2.28
N TRP A 314 6.26 7.52 -2.36
CA TRP A 314 7.10 8.38 -1.53
C TRP A 314 7.32 9.78 -2.12
N GLY A 315 6.56 10.15 -3.15
CA GLY A 315 6.68 11.44 -3.82
C GLY A 315 7.99 11.61 -4.58
N LYS A 316 8.65 10.52 -4.98
CA LYS A 316 9.98 10.53 -5.63
C LYS A 316 9.92 9.98 -7.05
N THR A 317 10.69 10.58 -7.94
CA THR A 317 10.89 10.10 -9.33
C THR A 317 11.86 8.90 -9.38
N PRO A 318 11.82 8.10 -10.46
CA PRO A 318 12.85 7.11 -10.78
C PRO A 318 14.29 7.62 -10.66
N LEU A 319 14.56 8.82 -11.19
CA LEU A 319 15.87 9.44 -11.15
C LEU A 319 16.29 9.79 -9.71
N CYS A 320 15.37 10.26 -8.87
CA CYS A 320 15.64 10.53 -7.46
C CYS A 320 16.15 9.28 -6.72
N TYR A 321 15.47 8.14 -6.89
CA TYR A 321 15.89 6.89 -6.26
C TYR A 321 17.28 6.44 -6.74
N ALA A 322 17.55 6.56 -8.04
CA ALA A 322 18.86 6.21 -8.59
C ALA A 322 19.97 7.10 -8.03
N LEU A 323 19.73 8.41 -7.88
CA LEU A 323 20.66 9.36 -7.28
C LEU A 323 20.93 9.06 -5.80
N GLU A 324 19.89 8.85 -4.99
CA GLU A 324 20.06 8.51 -3.55
C GLU A 324 20.89 7.23 -3.37
N ASN A 325 20.61 6.20 -4.17
CA ASN A 325 21.34 4.95 -4.14
C ASN A 325 22.78 5.11 -4.63
N PHE A 326 23.01 5.88 -5.69
CA PHE A 326 24.34 6.20 -6.21
C PHE A 326 25.18 6.92 -5.16
N ILE A 327 24.63 7.92 -4.48
CA ILE A 327 25.31 8.68 -3.42
C ILE A 327 25.68 7.76 -2.25
N ARG A 328 24.73 6.93 -1.78
CA ARG A 328 24.97 5.95 -0.72
C ARG A 328 26.04 4.93 -1.10
N ALA A 329 26.01 4.41 -2.32
CA ALA A 329 27.01 3.48 -2.84
C ALA A 329 28.39 4.13 -2.97
N THR A 330 28.45 5.42 -3.34
CA THR A 330 29.69 6.20 -3.43
C THR A 330 30.38 6.28 -2.07
N VAL A 331 29.64 6.67 -1.03
CA VAL A 331 30.19 6.78 0.33
C VAL A 331 30.67 5.41 0.83
N ARG A 332 29.84 4.37 0.70
CA ARG A 332 30.20 3.00 1.12
C ARG A 332 31.44 2.47 0.41
N LYS A 333 31.51 2.66 -0.91
CA LYS A 333 32.66 2.26 -1.73
C LYS A 333 33.94 2.91 -1.21
N GLU A 334 33.92 4.22 -0.96
CA GLU A 334 35.12 4.91 -0.46
C GLU A 334 35.46 4.51 0.99
N ASP A 335 34.47 4.27 1.84
CA ASP A 335 34.69 3.87 3.24
C ASP A 335 35.25 2.44 3.36
N TYR A 336 34.89 1.52 2.45
CA TYR A 336 35.33 0.12 2.49
C TYR A 336 36.63 -0.13 1.74
N ARG A 337 37.07 0.78 0.84
CA ARG A 337 38.20 0.58 -0.08
C ARG A 337 39.43 -0.07 0.56
N ASP A 338 39.84 0.41 1.72
CA ASP A 338 41.06 -0.06 2.41
C ASP A 338 40.77 -0.90 3.67
N ARG A 339 39.49 -1.23 3.92
CA ARG A 339 39.04 -1.86 5.19
C ARG A 339 38.43 -3.24 4.99
N ASP A 340 37.71 -3.45 3.90
CA ASP A 340 36.96 -4.66 3.62
C ASP A 340 36.75 -4.82 2.11
N GLU A 341 37.58 -5.66 1.48
CA GLU A 341 37.56 -5.92 0.05
C GLU A 341 36.19 -6.44 -0.43
N LYS A 342 35.57 -7.35 0.31
CA LYS A 342 34.29 -7.94 -0.06
C LYS A 342 33.17 -6.89 -0.04
N ARG A 343 33.11 -6.05 0.99
CA ARG A 343 32.14 -4.95 1.07
C ARG A 343 32.42 -3.86 0.03
N TYR A 344 33.69 -3.60 -0.27
CA TYR A 344 34.10 -2.70 -1.34
C TYR A 344 33.58 -3.17 -2.70
N GLU A 345 33.80 -4.43 -3.07
CA GLU A 345 33.32 -5.01 -4.32
C GLU A 345 31.80 -4.91 -4.45
N GLN A 346 31.06 -5.21 -3.38
CA GLN A 346 29.61 -5.07 -3.35
C GLN A 346 29.18 -3.60 -3.58
N ALA A 347 29.80 -2.65 -2.86
CA ALA A 347 29.49 -1.24 -3.00
C ALA A 347 29.88 -0.69 -4.39
N LEU A 348 30.96 -1.19 -4.99
CA LEU A 348 31.37 -0.85 -6.35
C LEU A 348 30.35 -1.34 -7.39
N LYS A 349 29.83 -2.55 -7.23
CA LYS A 349 28.75 -3.08 -8.09
C LYS A 349 27.47 -2.24 -7.96
N GLU A 350 27.07 -1.88 -6.74
CA GLU A 350 25.94 -0.99 -6.50
C GLU A 350 26.17 0.40 -7.14
N TYR A 351 27.39 0.93 -7.05
CA TYR A 351 27.78 2.21 -7.65
C TYR A 351 27.63 2.20 -9.17
N GLU A 352 28.22 1.23 -9.87
CA GLU A 352 28.11 1.16 -11.34
C GLU A 352 26.66 0.89 -11.80
N THR A 353 25.94 0.01 -11.10
CA THR A 353 24.52 -0.27 -11.43
C THR A 353 23.66 0.99 -11.34
N ASN A 354 23.83 1.81 -10.28
CA ASN A 354 23.03 3.04 -10.14
C ASN A 354 23.48 4.14 -11.10
N LYS A 355 24.77 4.18 -11.46
CA LYS A 355 25.29 5.07 -12.49
C LYS A 355 24.68 4.78 -13.86
N GLU A 356 24.60 3.50 -14.25
CA GLU A 356 23.92 3.08 -15.48
C GLU A 356 22.43 3.47 -15.48
N LYS A 357 21.73 3.28 -14.35
CA LYS A 357 20.33 3.71 -14.21
C LYS A 357 20.17 5.23 -14.36
N ILE A 358 21.05 6.03 -13.76
CA ILE A 358 21.02 7.49 -13.90
C ILE A 358 21.16 7.88 -15.37
N ILE A 359 22.16 7.33 -16.07
CA ILE A 359 22.38 7.59 -17.50
C ILE A 359 21.14 7.21 -18.30
N PHE A 360 20.61 6.01 -18.09
CA PHE A 360 19.41 5.53 -18.77
C PHE A 360 18.20 6.47 -18.57
N TYR A 361 17.93 6.92 -17.33
CA TYR A 361 16.81 7.83 -17.08
C TYR A 361 17.02 9.20 -17.73
N LEU A 362 18.25 9.72 -17.71
CA LEU A 362 18.59 10.98 -18.39
C LEU A 362 18.44 10.87 -19.91
N GLU A 363 18.82 9.73 -20.51
CA GLU A 363 18.62 9.45 -21.94
C GLU A 363 17.14 9.38 -22.32
N LEU A 364 16.28 8.96 -21.39
CA LEU A 364 14.82 8.99 -21.55
C LEU A 364 14.19 10.36 -21.23
N GLY A 365 15.00 11.37 -20.91
CA GLY A 365 14.56 12.75 -20.70
C GLY A 365 14.16 13.11 -19.26
N ALA A 366 14.57 12.32 -18.26
CA ALA A 366 14.27 12.62 -16.86
C ALA A 366 14.88 13.96 -16.42
N ASN A 367 14.15 14.72 -15.61
CA ASN A 367 14.57 16.06 -15.20
C ASN A 367 15.37 16.03 -13.87
N PRO A 368 16.69 16.32 -13.89
CA PRO A 368 17.51 16.31 -12.68
C PRO A 368 17.23 17.46 -11.70
N ASN A 369 16.39 18.42 -12.10
CA ASN A 369 16.00 19.58 -11.28
C ASN A 369 14.54 19.52 -10.81
N ASN A 370 13.89 18.36 -10.95
CA ASN A 370 12.52 18.13 -10.48
C ASN A 370 12.36 16.67 -10.04
N LEU A 371 12.97 16.33 -8.91
CA LEU A 371 13.18 14.94 -8.49
C LEU A 371 12.10 14.40 -7.54
N ASP A 372 11.32 15.25 -6.91
CA ASP A 372 10.27 14.88 -5.97
C ASP A 372 9.06 15.84 -6.05
N GLU A 373 8.00 15.57 -5.28
CA GLU A 373 6.81 16.43 -5.19
C GLU A 373 7.11 17.87 -4.72
N GLU A 374 8.24 18.07 -4.04
CA GLU A 374 8.73 19.38 -3.61
C GLU A 374 9.61 20.05 -4.68
N LYS A 375 9.77 19.41 -5.85
CA LYS A 375 10.58 19.86 -6.99
C LYS A 375 12.06 20.05 -6.62
N LYS A 376 12.59 19.20 -5.74
CA LYS A 376 14.00 19.22 -5.36
C LYS A 376 14.91 18.93 -6.54
N THR A 377 16.08 19.55 -6.52
CA THR A 377 17.16 19.32 -7.49
C THR A 377 18.11 18.22 -7.02
N TYR A 378 18.96 17.71 -7.91
CA TYR A 378 20.00 16.74 -7.53
C TYR A 378 20.92 17.25 -6.42
N LYS A 379 21.13 18.58 -6.32
CA LYS A 379 21.93 19.18 -5.24
C LYS A 379 21.22 19.10 -3.89
N ASP A 380 19.91 19.33 -3.88
CA ASP A 380 19.10 19.25 -2.66
C ASP A 380 19.07 17.82 -2.12
N ILE A 381 18.94 16.82 -3.02
CA ILE A 381 18.99 15.40 -2.65
C ILE A 381 20.34 15.03 -2.02
N ALA A 382 21.46 15.43 -2.64
CA ALA A 382 22.79 15.16 -2.10
C ALA A 382 22.99 15.79 -0.71
N ASN A 383 22.60 17.05 -0.54
CA ASN A 383 22.79 17.80 0.70
C ASN A 383 21.85 17.33 1.84
N ARG A 384 20.69 16.75 1.51
CA ARG A 384 19.76 16.17 2.50
C ARG A 384 20.31 14.88 3.10
N SER A 385 20.96 14.05 2.29
CA SER A 385 21.34 12.70 2.69
C SER A 385 22.66 12.62 3.46
N TRP A 386 23.55 13.61 3.30
CA TRP A 386 24.90 13.57 3.89
C TRP A 386 25.42 14.95 4.30
N ALA A 387 26.24 14.97 5.36
CA ALA A 387 26.89 16.19 5.82
C ALA A 387 27.84 16.77 4.75
N GLU A 388 27.93 18.11 4.72
CA GLU A 388 28.69 18.85 3.69
C GLU A 388 30.15 18.39 3.54
N HIS A 389 30.81 18.03 4.65
CA HIS A 389 32.19 17.56 4.62
C HIS A 389 32.35 16.22 3.89
N ILE A 390 31.36 15.31 3.97
CA ILE A 390 31.34 14.04 3.24
C ILE A 390 31.14 14.30 1.74
N ILE A 391 30.18 15.17 1.41
CA ILE A 391 29.91 15.59 0.03
C ILE A 391 31.17 16.15 -0.65
N LYS A 392 31.92 17.01 0.07
CA LYS A 392 33.19 17.56 -0.41
C LYS A 392 34.30 16.50 -0.49
N LYS A 393 34.49 15.71 0.57
CA LYS A 393 35.53 14.68 0.66
C LYS A 393 35.46 13.71 -0.53
N TYR A 394 34.26 13.25 -0.88
CA TYR A 394 34.04 12.29 -1.95
C TYR A 394 33.57 12.92 -3.25
N LYS A 395 33.60 14.25 -3.38
CA LYS A 395 33.28 14.97 -4.62
C LYS A 395 31.93 14.58 -5.23
N ILE A 396 30.92 14.36 -4.39
CA ILE A 396 29.64 13.77 -4.82
C ILE A 396 28.93 14.68 -5.86
N HIS A 397 28.96 16.00 -5.67
CA HIS A 397 28.40 16.94 -6.65
C HIS A 397 29.11 16.85 -8.01
N GLU A 398 30.44 16.77 -8.03
CA GLU A 398 31.22 16.67 -9.27
C GLU A 398 30.88 15.38 -10.03
N GLN A 399 30.79 14.25 -9.31
CA GLN A 399 30.43 12.96 -9.89
C GLN A 399 29.03 12.98 -10.50
N ILE A 400 28.04 13.56 -9.81
CA ILE A 400 26.67 13.68 -10.36
C ILE A 400 26.63 14.65 -11.55
N GLU A 401 27.33 15.79 -11.48
CA GLU A 401 27.41 16.76 -12.57
C GLU A 401 28.08 16.18 -13.83
N GLU A 402 29.05 15.27 -13.67
CA GLU A 402 29.65 14.53 -14.78
C GLU A 402 28.64 13.63 -15.51
N LEU A 403 27.67 13.06 -14.79
CA LEU A 403 26.61 12.22 -15.37
C LEU A 403 25.53 13.06 -16.04
N ILE A 404 25.11 14.16 -15.41
CA ILE A 404 24.05 15.03 -15.92
C ILE A 404 24.54 15.88 -17.11
N PHE A 405 25.78 16.35 -17.06
CA PHE A 405 26.34 17.29 -18.04
C PHE A 405 27.68 16.80 -18.63
N PRO A 406 27.71 15.66 -19.33
CA PRO A 406 28.96 15.03 -19.81
C PRO A 406 29.75 15.91 -20.79
N GLU A 407 29.11 16.86 -21.47
CA GLU A 407 29.78 17.78 -22.39
C GLU A 407 30.47 18.97 -21.68
N ARG A 408 29.95 19.41 -20.53
CA ARG A 408 30.53 20.52 -19.76
C ARG A 408 31.84 20.11 -19.08
N THR A 409 31.93 18.86 -18.66
CA THR A 409 33.11 18.30 -17.98
C THR A 409 34.25 18.00 -18.96
N LYS A 410 33.95 17.64 -20.22
CA LYS A 410 34.98 17.56 -21.29
C LYS A 410 35.67 18.90 -21.50
N LYS A 411 34.95 20.03 -21.57
CA LYS A 411 35.54 21.38 -21.76
C LYS A 411 36.45 21.83 -20.60
N ASN A 412 36.18 21.40 -19.37
CA ASN A 412 37.03 21.75 -18.22
C ASN A 412 38.36 20.98 -18.18
N LYS A 413 38.42 19.76 -18.73
CA LYS A 413 39.70 19.02 -18.89
C LYS A 413 40.68 19.73 -19.84
N TRP A 414 40.17 20.45 -20.85
CA TRP A 414 41.00 21.23 -21.79
C TRP A 414 41.49 22.58 -21.25
N LYS A 415 40.91 23.11 -20.17
CA LYS A 415 41.39 24.36 -19.53
C LYS A 415 42.66 24.16 -18.69
N PHE A 416 42.94 22.94 -18.24
CA PHE A 416 44.17 22.62 -17.50
C PHE A 416 45.43 22.53 -18.40
N TRP A 417 45.29 22.38 -19.71
CA TRP A 417 46.42 22.29 -20.65
C TRP A 417 46.81 23.62 -21.32
N LYS A 418 46.12 24.73 -21.01
CA LYS A 418 46.42 26.08 -21.58
C LYS A 418 47.07 27.06 -20.60
N ARG A 419 47.65 26.58 -19.50
CA ARG A 419 48.51 27.37 -18.61
C ARG A 419 49.85 26.65 -18.46
N ASN A 420 50.71 26.75 -19.47
CA ASN A 420 52.15 26.50 -19.39
C ASN A 420 52.85 26.91 -20.71
N GLU A 421 52.48 28.03 -21.31
CA GLU A 421 53.31 28.73 -22.30
C GLU A 421 53.04 30.23 -22.17
N ASN A 422 53.89 30.90 -21.39
CA ASN A 422 54.36 32.28 -21.56
C ASN A 422 55.34 32.62 -20.44
#